data_AF-A0A1D8P2I6-F1
#
_entry.id   AF-A0A1D8P2I6-F1
#
_cell.length_a   1.000
_cell.length_b   1.000
_cell.length_c   1.000
_cell.angle_alpha   90.00
_cell.angle_beta   90.00
_cell.angle_gamma   90.00
#
_symmetry.space_group_name_H-M   'P 1'
#
loop_
_entity.id
_entity.type
_entity.pdbx_description
1 polymer ?
#
loop_
_entity_poly.entity_id
_entity_poly.type
_entity_poly.pdbx_seq_one_letter_code
_entity_poly.pdbx_strand_id
1 'polypeptide(L)'
;MAHPIFVLGTDPGSFQWLQQHRQTLGALGASGLVIEAGSETLFKDLQAFAGGLSVAPVRGPWLEQRLLSAGISTYPLVVMPDGRITKAPM
;
A
#
# COMPACT_ATOMS: atom_id res chain seq x y z
N MET A 1 -9.44 -15.58 7.79
CA MET A 1 -9.54 -14.29 8.51
C MET A 1 -9.11 -13.21 7.52
N ALA A 2 -9.86 -12.12 7.37
CA ALA A 2 -9.43 -11.02 6.53
C ALA A 2 -8.31 -10.26 7.24
N HIS A 3 -7.19 -10.01 6.55
CA HIS A 3 -6.08 -9.21 7.07
C HIS A 3 -6.11 -7.82 6.44
N PRO A 4 -5.53 -6.80 7.08
CA PRO A 4 -5.45 -5.47 6.50
C PRO A 4 -4.63 -5.47 5.20
N ILE A 5 -4.99 -4.59 4.28
CA ILE A 5 -4.24 -4.37 3.04
C ILE A 5 -3.89 -2.89 2.94
N PHE A 6 -2.63 -2.55 2.67
CA PHE A 6 -2.22 -1.18 2.38
C PHE A 6 -1.93 -1.00 0.90
N VAL A 7 -2.21 0.17 0.36
CA VAL A 7 -1.99 0.53 -1.04
C VAL A 7 -1.02 1.72 -1.10
N LEU A 8 0.02 1.56 -1.91
CA LEU A 8 1.13 2.53 -2.08
C LEU A 8 1.35 2.80 -3.55
N GLY A 9 1.78 4.02 -3.88
CA GLY A 9 2.46 4.31 -5.14
C GLY A 9 3.98 4.12 -5.01
N THR A 10 4.71 4.40 -6.09
CA THR A 10 6.18 4.52 -6.07
C THR A 10 6.67 5.97 -5.95
N ASP A 11 5.82 6.87 -5.46
CA ASP A 11 6.14 8.27 -5.24
C ASP A 11 6.83 8.50 -3.87
N PRO A 12 7.60 9.60 -3.69
CA PRO A 12 8.30 9.87 -2.43
C PRO A 12 7.40 9.94 -1.19
N GLY A 13 6.13 10.36 -1.34
CA GLY A 13 5.16 10.41 -0.24
C GLY A 13 4.80 9.01 0.26
N SER A 14 4.60 8.07 -0.66
CA SER A 14 4.39 6.65 -0.34
C SER A 14 5.59 6.04 0.40
N PHE A 15 6.83 6.38 0.01
CA PHE A 15 8.04 5.94 0.73
C PHE A 15 8.11 6.49 2.16
N GLN A 16 7.89 7.80 2.34
CA GLN A 16 7.91 8.41 3.68
C GLN A 16 6.84 7.82 4.60
N TRP A 17 5.64 7.63 4.07
CA TRP A 17 4.55 7.00 4.81
C TRP A 17 4.88 5.56 5.21
N LEU A 18 5.41 4.76 4.28
CA LEU A 18 5.81 3.38 4.58
C LEU A 18 6.87 3.36 5.67
N GLN A 19 7.81 4.31 5.67
CA GLN A 19 8.82 4.43 6.73
C GLN A 19 8.19 4.64 8.10
N GLN A 20 7.18 5.51 8.19
CA GLN A 20 6.51 5.88 9.43
C GLN A 20 5.61 4.77 9.96
N HIS A 21 4.92 4.04 9.08
CA HIS A 21 3.91 3.06 9.47
C HIS A 21 4.38 1.59 9.39
N ARG A 22 5.63 1.32 8.95
CA ARG A 22 6.16 -0.05 8.76
C ARG A 22 5.96 -0.96 9.97
N GLN A 23 6.29 -0.47 11.17
CA GLN A 23 6.16 -1.27 12.39
C GLN A 23 4.70 -1.63 12.69
N THR A 24 3.80 -0.66 12.60
CA THR A 24 2.36 -0.89 12.82
C THR A 24 1.79 -1.86 11.78
N LEU A 25 2.14 -1.69 10.50
CA LEU A 25 1.72 -2.61 9.43
C LEU A 25 2.21 -4.04 9.68
N GLY A 26 3.44 -4.20 10.16
CA GLY A 26 3.99 -5.49 10.54
C GLY A 26 3.24 -6.14 11.71
N ALA A 27 2.97 -5.36 12.76
CA ALA A 27 2.20 -5.83 13.91
C ALA A 27 0.76 -6.24 13.53
N LEU A 28 0.16 -5.55 12.56
CA LEU A 28 -1.16 -5.84 12.02
C LEU A 28 -1.19 -7.04 11.05
N GLY A 29 -0.03 -7.58 10.66
CA GLY A 29 0.07 -8.59 9.60
C GLY A 29 -0.46 -8.09 8.25
N ALA A 30 -0.33 -6.78 8.00
CA ALA A 30 -0.86 -6.16 6.80
C ALA A 30 -0.03 -6.53 5.56
N SER A 31 -0.69 -6.68 4.42
CA SER A 31 -0.04 -6.92 3.13
C SER A 31 -0.16 -5.69 2.22
N GLY A 32 0.89 -5.40 1.46
CA GLY A 32 0.97 -4.22 0.61
C GLY A 32 0.69 -4.50 -0.84
N LEU A 33 -0.03 -3.58 -1.48
CA LEU A 33 -0.23 -3.52 -2.91
C LEU A 33 0.42 -2.25 -3.45
N VAL A 34 1.28 -2.39 -4.45
CA VAL A 34 1.93 -1.27 -5.14
C VAL A 34 1.21 -1.01 -6.46
N ILE A 35 0.53 0.13 -6.54
CA ILE A 35 -0.06 0.65 -7.77
C ILE A 35 0.94 1.54 -8.49
N GLU A 36 0.71 1.79 -9.78
CA GLU A 36 1.62 2.62 -10.61
C GLU A 36 3.10 2.28 -10.41
N ALA A 37 3.46 0.99 -10.30
CA ALA A 37 4.85 0.57 -10.21
C ALA A 37 5.56 0.93 -11.53
N GLY A 38 6.06 2.16 -11.62
CA GLY A 38 6.53 2.76 -12.87
C GLY A 38 7.68 1.99 -13.53
N SER A 39 8.35 1.12 -12.76
CA SER A 39 9.25 0.08 -13.27
C SER A 39 9.41 -1.04 -12.24
N GLU A 40 9.92 -2.19 -12.69
CA GLU A 40 10.30 -3.29 -11.80
C GLU A 40 11.40 -2.87 -10.81
N THR A 41 12.31 -1.97 -11.21
CA THR A 41 13.36 -1.45 -10.33
C THR A 41 12.78 -0.65 -9.17
N LEU A 42 11.86 0.28 -9.44
CA LEU A 42 11.20 1.07 -8.39
C LEU A 42 10.40 0.18 -7.44
N PHE A 43 9.76 -0.86 -7.97
CA PHE A 43 9.08 -1.85 -7.14
C PHE A 43 10.07 -2.59 -6.23
N LYS A 44 11.21 -3.03 -6.75
CA LYS A 44 12.26 -3.71 -5.95
C LYS A 44 12.84 -2.79 -4.87
N ASP A 45 13.05 -1.51 -5.18
CA ASP A 45 13.51 -0.53 -4.20
C ASP A 45 12.47 -0.35 -3.07
N LEU A 46 11.18 -0.26 -3.43
CA LEU A 46 10.09 -0.22 -2.45
C LEU A 46 10.03 -1.51 -1.63
N GLN A 47 10.19 -2.67 -2.26
CA GLN A 47 10.20 -3.97 -1.58
C GLN A 47 11.36 -4.08 -0.58
N ALA A 48 12.55 -3.62 -0.97
CA ALA A 48 13.69 -3.54 -0.06
C ALA A 48 13.39 -2.58 1.11
N PHE A 49 12.78 -1.44 0.81
CA PHE A 49 12.39 -0.44 1.81
C PHE A 49 11.27 -0.92 2.75
N ALA A 50 10.41 -1.83 2.29
CA ALA A 50 9.34 -2.42 3.08
C ALA A 50 9.87 -3.30 4.22
N GLY A 51 11.13 -3.72 4.17
CA GLY A 51 11.85 -4.28 5.32
C GLY A 51 11.21 -5.55 5.89
N GLY A 52 10.71 -6.43 5.02
CA GLY A 52 10.11 -7.71 5.41
C GLY A 52 8.57 -7.74 5.39
N LEU A 53 7.91 -6.61 5.14
CA LEU A 53 6.47 -6.62 4.84
C LEU A 53 6.22 -7.29 3.48
N SER A 54 5.16 -8.10 3.41
CA SER A 54 4.71 -8.68 2.14
C SER A 54 4.16 -7.57 1.25
N VAL A 55 4.79 -7.34 0.10
CA VAL A 55 4.34 -6.37 -0.90
C VAL A 55 4.27 -7.03 -2.27
N ALA A 56 3.22 -6.73 -3.02
CA ALA A 56 3.01 -7.24 -4.37
C ALA A 56 2.68 -6.11 -5.35
N PRO A 57 3.16 -6.19 -6.61
CA PRO A 57 2.78 -5.22 -7.63
C PRO A 57 1.37 -5.54 -8.11
N VAL A 58 0.57 -4.51 -8.32
CA VAL A 58 -0.75 -4.65 -8.94
C VAL A 58 -0.58 -4.55 -10.45
N ARG A 59 -1.14 -5.52 -11.18
CA ARG A 59 -1.07 -5.54 -12.64
C ARG A 59 -2.20 -4.71 -13.25
N GLY A 60 -1.84 -3.65 -13.96
CA GLY A 60 -2.79 -2.83 -14.72
C GLY A 60 -3.67 -1.92 -13.84
N PRO A 61 -4.43 -1.00 -14.46
CA PRO A 61 -5.08 0.10 -13.77
C PRO A 61 -6.37 -0.31 -13.04
N TRP A 62 -6.72 -1.60 -12.98
CA TRP A 62 -8.02 -2.04 -12.47
C TRP A 62 -8.23 -1.65 -11.00
N LEU A 63 -7.17 -1.68 -10.18
CA LEU A 63 -7.27 -1.32 -8.78
C LEU A 63 -7.43 0.20 -8.62
N GLU A 64 -6.63 0.98 -9.34
CA GLU A 64 -6.75 2.43 -9.37
C GLU A 64 -8.15 2.85 -9.84
N GLN A 65 -8.66 2.26 -10.92
CA GLN A 65 -10.02 2.49 -11.41
C GLN A 65 -11.10 2.10 -10.40
N ARG A 66 -10.92 1.00 -9.68
CA ARG A 66 -11.82 0.56 -8.61
C ARG A 66 -11.82 1.54 -7.44
N LEU A 67 -10.65 2.02 -7.03
CA LEU A 67 -10.51 2.99 -5.95
C LEU A 67 -11.07 4.35 -6.36
N LEU A 68 -10.78 4.82 -7.57
CA LEU A 68 -11.37 6.03 -8.15
C LEU A 68 -12.90 5.95 -8.20
N SER A 69 -13.45 4.80 -8.61
CA SER A 69 -14.91 4.57 -8.62
C SER A 69 -15.53 4.57 -7.23
N ALA A 70 -14.74 4.28 -6.19
CA ALA A 70 -15.13 4.40 -4.79
C ALA A 70 -14.86 5.81 -4.20
N GLY A 71 -14.44 6.78 -5.01
CA GLY A 71 -14.10 8.15 -4.59
C GLY A 71 -12.72 8.30 -3.95
N ILE A 72 -11.85 7.31 -4.13
CA ILE A 72 -10.51 7.26 -3.54
C ILE A 72 -9.48 7.57 -4.61
N SER A 73 -8.90 8.77 -4.53
CA SER A 73 -7.89 9.26 -5.48
C SER A 73 -6.60 9.67 -4.79
N THR A 74 -6.45 9.38 -3.49
CA THR A 74 -5.30 9.82 -2.71
C THR A 74 -4.66 8.66 -1.98
N TYR A 75 -3.42 8.39 -2.35
CA TYR A 75 -2.55 7.40 -1.74
C TYR A 75 -1.50 8.12 -0.88
N PRO A 76 -0.88 7.42 0.08
CA PRO A 76 -1.11 6.03 0.50
C PRO A 76 -2.35 5.83 1.39
N LEU A 77 -2.83 4.59 1.49
CA LEU A 77 -3.98 4.21 2.34
C LEU A 77 -3.89 2.78 2.87
N VAL A 78 -4.71 2.47 3.87
CA VAL A 78 -4.91 1.14 4.46
C VAL A 78 -6.39 0.80 4.48
N VAL A 79 -6.73 -0.38 3.98
CA VAL A 79 -8.04 -1.00 4.07
C VAL A 79 -8.00 -2.03 5.20
N MET A 80 -8.78 -1.78 6.24
CA MET A 80 -8.92 -2.65 7.39
C MET A 80 -9.91 -3.80 7.06
N PRO A 81 -9.86 -4.93 7.81
CA PRO A 81 -10.72 -6.09 7.56
C PRO A 81 -12.23 -5.80 7.65
N ASP A 82 -12.62 -4.77 8.37
CA ASP A 82 -13.99 -4.26 8.51
C ASP A 82 -14.43 -3.36 7.34
N GLY A 83 -13.56 -3.16 6.33
CA GLY A 83 -13.80 -2.30 5.19
C GLY A 83 -13.47 -0.83 5.43
N ARG A 84 -12.98 -0.46 6.63
CA ARG A 84 -12.60 0.92 6.94
C ARG A 84 -11.32 1.31 6.21
N ILE A 85 -11.29 2.52 5.67
CA ILE A 85 -10.14 3.08 4.98
C ILE A 85 -9.49 4.15 5.86
N THR A 86 -8.19 4.03 6.12
CA THR A 86 -7.42 4.99 6.92
C THR A 86 -6.07 5.26 6.27
N LYS A 87 -5.55 6.48 6.44
CA LYS A 87 -4.15 6.81 6.09
C LYS A 87 -3.21 6.64 7.27
N ALA A 88 -3.72 6.47 8.48
CA ALA A 88 -2.92 6.29 9.66
C ALA A 88 -3.47 5.06 10.38
N PRO A 89 -2.90 3.86 10.14
CA PRO A 89 -3.10 2.75 11.05
C PRO A 89 -2.45 3.17 12.37
N MET A 90 -3.27 3.51 13.35
CA MET A 90 -2.88 3.79 14.73
C MET A 90 -3.37 2.65 15.62
#